data_AF-A0A9D3MZH6-F1
#
_entry.id   AF-A0A9D3MZH6-F1
#
_cell.length_a   1.000
_cell.length_b   1.000
_cell.length_c   1.000
_cell.angle_alpha   90.00
_cell.angle_beta   90.00
_cell.angle_gamma   90.00
#
_symmetry.space_group_name_H-M   'P 1'
#
loop_
_entity.id
_entity.type
_entity.pdbx_description
1 polymer ?
#
loop_
_entity_poly.entity_id
_entity_poly.type
_entity_poly.pdbx_seq_one_letter_code
_entity_poly.pdbx_strand_id
1 'polypeptide(L)'
;MMAVNGGDERTVSLVEVLEEDEELENEAAAVLDGSDPENCSYPQGYVKRQALYACNTCTPIGAEPAGICLACSYKCHDGHDLFELYTKRNFRCDCGNGKFIESKCKLYPGKDGLNTNNKYNHNFNGLYCTCKRPYPDSEDQILDEMIQCIICEDWLHSKHLGCAMEECVELQEMVCESCMNKAPFLWTYASHLAAPPVTKLSPCEAEVEVNVEENTEENSLKEEEEHGDLPKKGEPSASPSSSDDNKAAADGQTSGKRTHGQMEGSASEGGPEGAGCRLQELEGRGPVRAREGAVFWPYFWRSKLCTCVSCKRAYVAAGVPFLLDESDTVLAYENRGKAQQEEEDLLMSALNRLDHVQQLEIIYEYNDMKTELKDYLQRFAEEGRAVSPEDIRGFFEELRARKRRRVDGGQFYCS
;
A
#
# COMPACT_ATOMS: atom_id res chain seq x y z
N MET A 1 9.61 -43.72 24.52
CA MET A 1 8.57 -42.97 23.78
C MET A 1 9.17 -41.63 23.41
N MET A 2 9.60 -41.49 22.16
CA MET A 2 10.04 -40.21 21.59
C MET A 2 8.82 -39.67 20.84
N ALA A 3 8.30 -38.53 21.28
CA ALA A 3 7.30 -37.77 20.54
C ALA A 3 8.08 -36.82 19.61
N VAL A 4 7.97 -37.08 18.30
CA VAL A 4 8.44 -36.17 17.25
C VAL A 4 7.29 -35.18 17.01
N ASN A 5 7.49 -33.91 17.37
CA ASN A 5 6.57 -32.84 16.98
C ASN A 5 6.68 -32.66 15.47
N GLY A 6 5.62 -33.02 14.74
CA GLY A 6 5.43 -32.66 13.34
C GLY A 6 5.21 -31.16 13.25
N GLY A 7 6.17 -30.45 12.65
CA GLY A 7 5.93 -29.10 12.15
C GLY A 7 4.97 -29.21 10.98
N ASP A 8 3.91 -28.42 11.05
CA ASP A 8 2.91 -28.26 9.99
C ASP A 8 3.61 -27.62 8.78
N GLU A 9 3.98 -28.43 7.78
CA GLU A 9 4.46 -27.93 6.49
C GLU A 9 3.26 -27.28 5.78
N ARG A 10 3.16 -25.96 5.87
CA ARG A 10 2.14 -25.14 5.20
C ARG A 10 2.23 -25.38 3.69
N THR A 11 1.32 -26.18 3.15
CA THR A 11 1.23 -26.47 1.71
C THR A 11 0.55 -25.30 1.01
N VAL A 12 1.27 -24.62 0.12
CA VAL A 12 0.76 -23.51 -0.71
C VAL A 12 0.46 -24.04 -2.12
N SER A 13 -0.66 -23.63 -2.72
CA SER A 13 -1.04 -24.02 -4.08
C SER A 13 -0.19 -23.27 -5.11
N LEU A 14 0.14 -23.90 -6.25
CA LEU A 14 0.85 -23.19 -7.34
C LEU A 14 0.07 -21.97 -7.85
N VAL A 15 -1.27 -22.01 -7.79
CA VAL A 15 -2.09 -20.86 -8.16
C VAL A 15 -1.89 -19.72 -7.16
N GLU A 16 -1.83 -20.03 -5.87
CA GLU A 16 -1.55 -19.03 -4.82
C GLU A 16 -0.13 -18.45 -4.98
N VAL A 17 0.86 -19.28 -5.32
CA VAL A 17 2.23 -18.81 -5.60
C VAL A 17 2.28 -17.90 -6.84
N LEU A 18 1.57 -18.25 -7.91
CA LEU A 18 1.55 -17.43 -9.12
C LEU A 18 0.78 -16.12 -8.93
N GLU A 19 -0.32 -16.15 -8.16
CA GLU A 19 -1.08 -14.94 -7.79
C GLU A 19 -0.25 -14.04 -6.86
N GLU A 20 0.45 -14.61 -5.87
CA GLU A 20 1.36 -13.89 -4.98
C GLU A 20 2.56 -13.30 -5.75
N ASP A 21 3.18 -14.07 -6.65
CA ASP A 21 4.27 -13.57 -7.52
C ASP A 21 3.78 -12.42 -8.42
N GLU A 22 2.59 -12.54 -9.03
CA GLU A 22 2.01 -11.48 -9.86
C GLU A 22 1.67 -10.23 -9.03
N GLU A 23 1.15 -10.39 -7.82
CA GLU A 23 0.91 -9.28 -6.89
C GLU A 23 2.21 -8.58 -6.49
N LEU A 24 3.24 -9.34 -6.13
CA LEU A 24 4.57 -8.80 -5.77
C LEU A 24 5.24 -8.08 -6.95
N GLU A 25 5.16 -8.64 -8.17
CA GLU A 25 5.67 -7.99 -9.38
C GLU A 25 4.95 -6.67 -9.65
N ASN A 26 3.61 -6.65 -9.50
CA ASN A 26 2.80 -5.44 -9.69
C ASN A 26 3.10 -4.37 -8.63
N GLU A 27 3.36 -4.75 -7.38
CA GLU A 27 3.77 -3.84 -6.31
C GLU A 27 5.16 -3.27 -6.58
N ALA A 28 6.13 -4.10 -6.95
CA ALA A 28 7.47 -3.66 -7.29
C ALA A 28 7.45 -2.69 -8.50
N ALA A 29 6.70 -3.02 -9.54
CA ALA A 29 6.51 -2.20 -10.73
C ALA A 29 5.93 -0.82 -10.37
N ALA A 30 4.89 -0.76 -9.53
CA ALA A 30 4.28 0.49 -9.10
C ALA A 30 5.32 1.45 -8.47
N VAL A 31 6.30 0.93 -7.75
CA VAL A 31 7.30 1.76 -7.04
C VAL A 31 8.52 2.05 -7.90
N LEU A 32 8.96 1.10 -8.72
CA LEU A 32 10.23 1.18 -9.41
C LEU A 32 10.09 1.76 -10.82
N ASP A 33 8.99 1.53 -11.52
CA ASP A 33 8.85 1.87 -12.94
C ASP A 33 8.76 3.38 -13.18
N GLY A 34 8.37 4.15 -12.16
CA GLY A 34 8.48 5.61 -12.21
C GLY A 34 9.93 6.12 -12.22
N SER A 35 10.94 5.24 -12.15
CA SER A 35 12.38 5.54 -12.14
C SER A 35 13.12 4.83 -13.27
N ASP A 36 14.15 5.47 -13.82
CA ASP A 36 14.99 4.89 -14.87
C ASP A 36 15.98 3.87 -14.26
N PRO A 37 15.96 2.59 -14.69
CA PRO A 37 16.87 1.56 -14.17
C PRO A 37 18.26 1.56 -14.82
N GLU A 38 18.45 2.26 -15.94
CA GLU A 38 19.69 2.23 -16.72
C GLU A 38 20.48 3.53 -16.59
N ASN A 39 19.81 4.68 -16.44
CA ASN A 39 20.47 5.98 -16.34
C ASN A 39 20.38 6.58 -14.95
N CYS A 40 21.50 7.12 -14.46
CA CYS A 40 21.52 7.88 -13.21
C CYS A 40 20.58 9.09 -13.31
N SER A 41 19.73 9.31 -12.32
CA SER A 41 18.78 10.45 -12.31
C SER A 41 19.44 11.81 -12.05
N TYR A 42 20.72 11.86 -11.67
CA TYR A 42 21.42 13.11 -11.34
C TYR A 42 21.34 14.23 -12.40
N PRO A 43 21.47 13.95 -13.71
CA PRO A 43 21.37 14.96 -14.77
C PRO A 43 19.98 15.55 -14.91
N GLN A 44 18.94 14.84 -14.44
CA GLN A 44 17.56 15.32 -14.42
C GLN A 44 17.34 16.39 -13.31
N GLY A 45 18.36 16.65 -12.49
CA GLY A 45 18.29 17.64 -11.40
C GLY A 45 17.54 17.10 -10.18
N TYR A 46 16.74 17.96 -9.56
CA TYR A 46 15.85 17.57 -8.48
C TYR A 46 14.54 17.07 -9.08
N VAL A 47 14.44 15.76 -9.26
CA VAL A 47 13.23 15.13 -9.78
C VAL A 47 12.10 15.23 -8.77
N LYS A 48 10.88 15.48 -9.26
CA LYS A 48 9.68 15.65 -8.42
C LYS A 48 9.54 14.49 -7.43
N ARG A 49 9.66 13.25 -7.92
CA ARG A 49 9.57 12.03 -7.12
C ARG A 49 10.29 10.88 -7.84
N GLN A 50 11.10 10.12 -7.11
CA GLN A 50 11.84 8.94 -7.61
C GLN A 50 12.02 7.91 -6.48
N ALA A 51 12.16 6.63 -6.82
CA ALA A 51 12.61 5.60 -5.90
C ALA A 51 14.05 5.86 -5.47
N LEU A 52 14.33 5.74 -4.18
CA LEU A 52 15.64 5.98 -3.59
C LEU A 52 16.06 4.86 -2.66
N TYR A 53 17.37 4.72 -2.55
CA TYR A 53 18.04 3.78 -1.67
C TYR A 53 19.08 4.51 -0.83
N ALA A 54 19.27 4.10 0.42
CA ALA A 54 20.45 4.46 1.20
C ALA A 54 21.42 3.27 1.22
N CYS A 55 22.71 3.53 1.07
CA CYS A 55 23.71 2.46 1.05
C CYS A 55 24.46 2.44 2.38
N ASN A 56 24.11 1.51 3.27
CA ASN A 56 24.74 1.36 4.58
C ASN A 56 26.24 1.01 4.47
N THR A 57 26.62 0.26 3.43
CA THR A 57 28.03 -0.05 3.15
C THR A 57 28.86 1.22 2.84
N CYS A 58 28.30 2.18 2.10
CA CYS A 58 29.01 3.39 1.69
C CYS A 58 28.85 4.56 2.66
N THR A 59 27.69 4.67 3.29
CA THR A 59 27.36 5.69 4.29
C THR A 59 26.84 5.00 5.55
N PRO A 60 27.74 4.38 6.34
CA PRO A 60 27.37 3.69 7.57
C PRO A 60 26.89 4.69 8.64
N ILE A 61 26.28 4.17 9.70
CA ILE A 61 25.80 4.98 10.82
C ILE A 61 26.92 5.91 11.35
N GLY A 62 26.62 7.22 11.39
CA GLY A 62 27.56 8.27 11.79
C GLY A 62 28.25 8.99 10.64
N ALA A 63 28.18 8.46 9.41
CA ALA A 63 28.54 9.18 8.20
C ALA A 63 27.45 10.18 7.79
N GLU A 64 27.76 11.07 6.84
CA GLU A 64 26.73 11.91 6.23
C GLU A 64 25.76 11.05 5.42
N PRO A 65 24.43 11.18 5.63
CA PRO A 65 23.45 10.38 4.90
C PRO A 65 23.46 10.74 3.41
N ALA A 66 23.29 9.73 2.56
CA ALA A 66 23.23 9.88 1.11
C ALA A 66 22.12 9.01 0.52
N GLY A 67 21.48 9.50 -0.54
CA GLY A 67 20.48 8.76 -1.30
C GLY A 67 20.94 8.49 -2.73
N ILE A 68 20.79 7.26 -3.19
CA ILE A 68 21.11 6.84 -4.56
C ILE A 68 19.83 6.46 -5.31
N CYS A 69 19.79 6.73 -6.62
CA CYS A 69 18.66 6.36 -7.48
C CYS A 69 18.70 4.88 -7.87
N LEU A 70 17.60 4.38 -8.43
CA LEU A 70 17.43 3.00 -8.92
C LEU A 70 18.59 2.53 -9.81
N ALA A 71 18.93 3.22 -10.89
CA ALA A 71 20.05 2.80 -11.73
C ALA A 71 21.40 2.69 -10.98
N CYS A 72 21.61 3.53 -9.96
CA CYS A 72 22.84 3.46 -9.17
C CYS A 72 22.85 2.31 -8.16
N SER A 73 21.69 1.90 -7.61
CA SER A 73 21.63 0.71 -6.77
C SER A 73 22.08 -0.52 -7.57
N TYR A 74 21.59 -0.69 -8.80
CA TYR A 74 21.95 -1.82 -9.66
C TYR A 74 23.36 -1.79 -10.22
N LYS A 75 23.86 -0.63 -10.69
CA LYS A 75 25.13 -0.60 -11.44
C LYS A 75 26.33 -0.23 -10.57
N CYS A 76 26.13 0.60 -9.55
CA CYS A 76 27.20 1.15 -8.72
C CYS A 76 27.29 0.49 -7.34
N HIS A 77 26.16 0.05 -6.78
CA HIS A 77 26.05 -0.48 -5.43
C HIS A 77 25.50 -1.92 -5.40
N ASP A 78 25.72 -2.66 -6.48
CA ASP A 78 25.41 -4.09 -6.56
C ASP A 78 26.19 -4.86 -5.48
N GLY A 79 25.50 -5.71 -4.74
CA GLY A 79 26.05 -6.46 -3.62
C GLY A 79 26.37 -5.65 -2.36
N HIS A 80 25.97 -4.37 -2.28
CA HIS A 80 26.05 -3.60 -1.03
C HIS A 80 24.81 -3.81 -0.17
N ASP A 81 24.93 -3.47 1.12
CA ASP A 81 23.79 -3.39 2.04
C ASP A 81 23.01 -2.10 1.78
N LEU A 82 21.78 -2.25 1.28
CA LEU A 82 20.91 -1.15 0.85
C LEU A 82 19.61 -1.13 1.65
N PHE A 83 19.22 0.06 2.09
CA PHE A 83 17.88 0.32 2.60
C PHE A 83 17.03 0.91 1.48
N GLU A 84 15.93 0.25 1.14
CA GLU A 84 14.94 0.78 0.21
C GLU A 84 14.12 1.86 0.92
N LEU A 85 14.18 3.09 0.43
CA LEU A 85 13.51 4.23 1.07
C LEU A 85 12.18 4.56 0.42
N TYR A 86 11.72 3.69 -0.48
CA TYR A 86 10.60 3.93 -1.37
C TYR A 86 10.83 5.23 -2.16
N THR A 87 9.78 5.96 -2.45
CA THR A 87 9.83 7.18 -3.24
C THR A 87 10.02 8.43 -2.37
N LYS A 88 10.89 9.35 -2.81
CA LYS A 88 11.15 10.64 -2.15
C LYS A 88 11.03 11.79 -3.11
N ARG A 89 10.62 12.96 -2.59
CA ARG A 89 10.42 14.16 -3.42
C ARG A 89 11.61 15.06 -3.53
N ASN A 90 11.69 15.73 -4.69
CA ASN A 90 12.64 16.81 -4.96
C ASN A 90 14.07 16.44 -4.53
N PHE A 91 14.51 15.25 -4.96
CA PHE A 91 15.77 14.67 -4.55
C PHE A 91 16.66 14.46 -5.77
N ARG A 92 17.97 14.63 -5.61
CA ARG A 92 18.98 14.44 -6.64
C ARG A 92 19.98 13.37 -6.20
N CYS A 93 20.26 12.39 -7.05
CA CYS A 93 21.08 11.21 -6.70
C CYS A 93 22.50 11.57 -6.21
N ASP A 94 22.84 11.20 -4.98
CA ASP A 94 24.14 11.48 -4.36
C ASP A 94 25.26 10.55 -4.83
N CYS A 95 24.96 9.41 -5.47
CA CYS A 95 25.96 8.38 -5.80
C CYS A 95 27.26 8.97 -6.35
N GLY A 96 28.38 8.76 -5.65
CA GLY A 96 29.71 9.20 -6.08
C GLY A 96 30.03 10.70 -5.96
N ASN A 97 29.16 11.49 -5.31
CA ASN A 97 29.49 12.86 -4.92
C ASN A 97 30.45 12.89 -3.70
N GLY A 98 30.65 14.06 -3.11
CA GLY A 98 31.58 14.26 -1.98
C GLY A 98 31.26 13.47 -0.72
N LYS A 99 30.06 12.86 -0.61
CA LYS A 99 29.68 11.98 0.51
C LYS A 99 30.26 10.58 0.38
N PHE A 100 30.81 10.22 -0.78
CA PHE A 100 31.38 8.90 -1.06
C PHE A 100 32.91 9.02 -1.11
N ILE A 101 33.60 8.42 -0.14
CA ILE A 101 35.06 8.61 0.06
C ILE A 101 35.88 8.05 -1.12
N GLU A 102 35.60 6.82 -1.55
CA GLU A 102 36.37 6.14 -2.62
C GLU A 102 35.50 5.59 -3.77
N SER A 103 34.21 5.93 -3.79
CA SER A 103 33.28 5.43 -4.82
C SER A 103 32.87 6.56 -5.76
N LYS A 104 32.98 6.33 -7.07
CA LYS A 104 32.45 7.22 -8.11
C LYS A 104 31.26 6.57 -8.80
N CYS A 105 30.33 7.39 -9.26
CA CYS A 105 29.21 6.90 -10.04
C CYS A 105 29.70 6.43 -11.42
N LYS A 106 29.43 5.17 -11.75
CA LYS A 106 29.79 4.58 -13.05
C LYS A 106 28.92 5.13 -14.20
N LEU A 107 27.71 5.59 -13.88
CA LEU A 107 26.72 6.07 -14.84
C LEU A 107 26.84 7.58 -15.12
N TYR A 108 27.21 8.38 -14.12
CA TYR A 108 27.36 9.82 -14.27
C TYR A 108 28.48 10.38 -13.37
N PRO A 109 29.72 10.48 -13.88
CA PRO A 109 30.88 10.90 -13.08
C PRO A 109 30.90 12.39 -12.69
N GLY A 110 30.29 13.26 -13.50
CA GLY A 110 30.42 14.73 -13.40
C GLY A 110 29.47 15.39 -12.41
N LYS A 111 29.53 15.01 -11.13
CA LYS A 111 28.65 15.55 -10.07
C LYS A 111 29.28 16.67 -9.26
N ASP A 112 28.44 17.63 -8.87
CA ASP A 112 28.71 18.61 -7.81
C ASP A 112 29.10 17.89 -6.50
N GLY A 113 29.90 18.56 -5.66
CA GLY A 113 30.36 17.97 -4.40
C GLY A 113 29.22 17.59 -3.45
N LEU A 114 28.16 18.40 -3.38
CA LEU A 114 27.01 18.19 -2.51
C LEU A 114 25.70 18.64 -3.20
N ASN A 115 24.61 17.97 -2.88
CA ASN A 115 23.25 18.36 -3.30
C ASN A 115 22.55 19.12 -2.15
N THR A 116 22.58 20.44 -2.19
CA THR A 116 22.16 21.30 -1.07
C THR A 116 20.67 21.26 -0.74
N ASN A 117 19.81 20.84 -1.67
CA ASN A 117 18.36 20.81 -1.45
C ASN A 117 17.84 19.41 -1.11
N ASN A 118 18.71 18.39 -1.09
CA ASN A 118 18.33 17.06 -0.62
C ASN A 118 17.96 17.12 0.87
N LYS A 119 16.92 16.39 1.24
CA LYS A 119 16.47 16.25 2.63
C LYS A 119 16.67 14.82 3.08
N TYR A 120 17.20 14.67 4.30
CA TYR A 120 17.51 13.38 4.89
C TYR A 120 16.82 13.27 6.25
N ASN A 121 16.06 12.21 6.44
CA ASN A 121 15.55 11.80 7.75
C ASN A 121 16.34 10.58 8.25
N HIS A 122 15.92 9.97 9.35
CA HIS A 122 16.63 8.82 9.91
C HIS A 122 16.47 7.52 9.10
N ASN A 123 15.56 7.46 8.11
CA ASN A 123 15.43 6.28 7.23
C ASN A 123 16.70 6.01 6.44
N PHE A 124 17.48 7.06 6.14
CA PHE A 124 18.76 6.93 5.46
C PHE A 124 19.82 6.18 6.29
N ASN A 125 19.56 5.95 7.57
CA ASN A 125 20.39 5.14 8.46
C ASN A 125 19.71 3.81 8.83
N GLY A 126 18.66 3.42 8.08
CA GLY A 126 17.88 2.21 8.34
C GLY A 126 17.01 2.29 9.60
N LEU A 127 16.76 3.48 10.15
CA LEU A 127 15.89 3.67 11.31
C LEU A 127 14.55 4.24 10.90
N TYR A 128 13.48 3.79 11.55
CA TYR A 128 12.12 4.17 11.18
C TYR A 128 11.27 4.50 12.40
N CYS A 129 10.21 5.27 12.14
CA CYS A 129 9.22 5.69 13.11
C CYS A 129 9.82 6.52 14.27
N THR A 130 8.95 7.05 15.11
CA THR A 130 9.33 7.77 16.35
C THR A 130 10.10 6.89 17.33
N CYS A 131 9.95 5.57 17.24
CA CYS A 131 10.69 4.59 18.05
C CYS A 131 12.14 4.38 17.60
N LYS A 132 12.53 4.85 16.40
CA LYS A 132 13.89 4.75 15.86
C LYS A 132 14.43 3.32 15.84
N ARG A 133 13.57 2.38 15.47
CA ARG A 133 13.96 0.96 15.34
C ARG A 133 14.36 0.64 13.89
N PRO A 134 15.25 -0.36 13.69
CA PRO A 134 15.57 -0.83 12.36
C PRO A 134 14.39 -1.54 11.71
N TYR A 135 14.43 -1.72 10.39
CA TYR A 135 13.50 -2.59 9.67
C TYR A 135 14.28 -3.45 8.67
N PRO A 136 14.10 -4.78 8.66
CA PRO A 136 13.30 -5.57 9.60
C PRO A 136 13.88 -5.56 11.04
N ASP A 137 13.03 -5.48 12.06
CA ASP A 137 13.43 -5.47 13.47
C ASP A 137 13.51 -6.90 14.00
N SER A 138 14.72 -7.43 14.25
CA SER A 138 14.90 -8.78 14.81
C SER A 138 14.37 -8.93 16.24
N GLU A 139 14.18 -7.83 16.96
CA GLU A 139 13.68 -7.83 18.34
C GLU A 139 12.15 -7.66 18.43
N ASP A 140 11.49 -7.26 17.33
CA ASP A 140 10.03 -7.16 17.27
C ASP A 140 9.46 -8.37 16.51
N GLN A 141 8.85 -9.29 17.25
CA GLN A 141 8.21 -10.48 16.67
C GLN A 141 6.84 -10.17 16.04
N ILE A 142 6.34 -8.94 16.21
CA ILE A 142 5.06 -8.50 15.66
C ILE A 142 5.37 -7.75 14.37
N LEU A 143 5.02 -8.38 13.25
CA LEU A 143 4.98 -7.69 11.95
C LEU A 143 3.93 -6.58 12.03
N ASP A 144 4.37 -5.34 11.86
CA ASP A 144 3.54 -4.15 11.88
C ASP A 144 3.60 -3.49 10.50
N GLU A 145 2.43 -3.22 9.92
CA GLU A 145 2.33 -2.45 8.68
C GLU A 145 2.79 -1.02 8.96
N MET A 146 3.75 -0.54 8.16
CA MET A 146 4.25 0.82 8.26
C MET A 146 3.58 1.69 7.21
N ILE A 147 3.30 2.95 7.59
CA ILE A 147 2.73 3.93 6.67
C ILE A 147 3.61 5.17 6.56
N GLN A 148 3.82 5.65 5.34
CA GLN A 148 4.64 6.82 5.08
C GLN A 148 3.85 8.12 5.32
N CYS A 149 4.40 9.03 6.12
CA CYS A 149 3.88 10.39 6.26
C CYS A 149 4.18 11.20 5.00
N ILE A 150 3.16 11.77 4.35
CA ILE A 150 3.31 12.52 3.10
C ILE A 150 4.03 13.87 3.25
N ILE A 151 4.39 14.33 4.46
CA ILE A 151 5.14 15.59 4.65
C ILE A 151 6.62 15.31 4.93
N CYS A 152 6.92 14.51 5.95
CA CYS A 152 8.30 14.20 6.32
C CYS A 152 8.89 12.98 5.59
N GLU A 153 8.05 12.26 4.84
CA GLU A 153 8.39 11.02 4.13
C GLU A 153 9.01 9.96 5.07
N ASP A 154 8.73 10.04 6.36
CA ASP A 154 9.13 9.03 7.34
C ASP A 154 8.08 7.93 7.39
N TRP A 155 8.53 6.70 7.66
CA TRP A 155 7.67 5.54 7.82
C TRP A 155 7.34 5.35 9.29
N LEU A 156 6.05 5.23 9.61
CA LEU A 156 5.57 5.10 10.97
C LEU A 156 4.80 3.79 11.14
N HIS A 157 5.18 3.06 12.19
CA HIS A 157 4.42 1.94 12.77
C HIS A 157 2.99 2.37 13.09
N SER A 158 2.01 1.52 12.76
CA SER A 158 0.59 1.76 13.02
C SER A 158 0.31 2.05 14.50
N LYS A 159 0.98 1.30 15.39
CA LYS A 159 0.88 1.47 16.86
C LYS A 159 1.42 2.80 17.40
N HIS A 160 2.23 3.52 16.62
CA HIS A 160 2.84 4.80 17.02
C HIS A 160 2.21 6.03 16.35
N LEU A 161 1.07 5.86 15.66
CA LEU A 161 0.36 6.98 15.02
C LEU A 161 -0.47 7.82 16.00
N GLY A 162 -0.76 7.33 17.21
CA GLY A 162 -1.58 8.04 18.19
C GLY A 162 -3.08 8.11 17.81
N CYS A 163 -3.53 7.28 16.88
CA CYS A 163 -4.93 7.13 16.50
C CYS A 163 -5.27 5.65 16.22
N ALA A 164 -6.53 5.26 16.40
CA ALA A 164 -6.98 3.92 15.99
C ALA A 164 -7.04 3.85 14.46
N MET A 165 -6.37 2.85 13.88
CA MET A 165 -6.52 2.50 12.48
C MET A 165 -7.70 1.55 12.32
N GLU A 166 -8.60 1.88 11.40
CA GLU A 166 -9.55 0.93 10.84
C GLU A 166 -9.12 0.63 9.40
N GLU A 167 -9.47 -0.55 8.88
CA GLU A 167 -9.29 -0.96 7.48
C GLU A 167 -10.10 -0.04 6.55
N CYS A 168 -9.62 1.19 6.38
CA CYS A 168 -10.27 2.18 5.53
C CYS A 168 -9.59 2.12 4.17
N VAL A 169 -10.13 1.25 3.32
CA VAL A 169 -9.68 0.95 1.95
C VAL A 169 -9.62 2.18 1.03
N GLU A 170 -10.11 3.35 1.49
CA GLU A 170 -10.19 4.60 0.72
C GLU A 170 -9.19 5.71 1.16
N LEU A 171 -8.37 5.49 2.19
CA LEU A 171 -7.46 6.51 2.73
C LEU A 171 -6.04 6.33 2.16
N GLN A 172 -5.68 7.14 1.17
CA GLN A 172 -4.40 7.01 0.45
C GLN A 172 -3.23 7.76 1.10
N GLU A 173 -3.50 8.74 1.98
CA GLU A 173 -2.46 9.61 2.49
C GLU A 173 -2.60 9.90 3.98
N MET A 174 -1.46 9.83 4.67
CA MET A 174 -1.36 10.10 6.09
C MET A 174 -0.37 11.23 6.36
N VAL A 175 -0.74 12.12 7.28
CA VAL A 175 0.16 13.13 7.85
C VAL A 175 0.33 12.84 9.33
N CYS A 176 1.57 12.61 9.77
CA CYS A 176 1.86 12.33 11.17
C CYS A 176 1.62 13.58 12.04
N GLU A 177 1.35 13.36 13.33
CA GLU A 177 1.03 14.43 14.28
C GLU A 177 2.10 15.54 14.29
N SER A 178 3.39 15.18 14.26
CA SER A 178 4.49 16.15 14.24
C SER A 178 4.43 17.09 13.02
N CYS A 179 3.97 16.59 11.86
CA CYS A 179 3.82 17.38 10.66
C CYS A 179 2.53 18.21 10.67
N MET A 180 1.44 17.68 11.23
CA MET A 180 0.22 18.45 11.49
C MET A 180 0.50 19.65 12.41
N ASN A 181 1.33 19.45 13.44
CA ASN A 181 1.74 20.51 14.37
C ASN A 181 2.71 21.53 13.76
N LYS A 182 3.52 21.14 12.78
CA LYS A 182 4.37 22.06 12.00
C LYS A 182 3.56 22.91 11.00
N ALA A 183 2.44 22.39 10.52
CA ALA A 183 1.53 23.06 9.59
C ALA A 183 0.09 23.15 10.17
N PRO A 184 -0.16 23.97 11.20
CA PRO A 184 -1.41 23.91 11.98
C PRO A 184 -2.70 24.17 11.20
N PHE A 185 -2.64 24.84 10.05
CA PHE A 185 -3.80 25.03 9.18
C PHE A 185 -4.37 23.69 8.68
N LEU A 186 -3.55 22.63 8.64
CA LEU A 186 -4.01 21.28 8.30
C LEU A 186 -5.01 20.75 9.33
N TRP A 187 -4.88 21.10 10.61
CA TRP A 187 -5.88 20.73 11.63
C TRP A 187 -7.25 21.34 11.33
N THR A 188 -7.28 22.55 10.79
CA THR A 188 -8.52 23.20 10.37
C THR A 188 -9.14 22.42 9.22
N TYR A 189 -8.38 22.05 8.19
CA TYR A 189 -8.89 21.23 7.10
C TYR A 189 -9.33 19.84 7.58
N ALA A 190 -8.53 19.19 8.42
CA ALA A 190 -8.81 17.84 8.94
C ALA A 190 -10.13 17.80 9.73
N SER A 191 -10.43 18.85 10.50
CA SER A 191 -11.69 18.96 11.26
C SER A 191 -12.94 18.87 10.38
N HIS A 192 -12.83 19.18 9.09
CA HIS A 192 -13.95 19.19 8.15
C HIS A 192 -13.85 18.18 7.01
N LEU A 193 -12.65 17.68 6.72
CA LEU A 193 -12.38 16.82 5.56
C LEU A 193 -11.94 15.40 5.95
N ALA A 194 -11.26 15.21 7.09
CA ALA A 194 -10.68 13.92 7.44
C ALA A 194 -11.73 12.94 7.99
N ALA A 195 -11.49 11.64 7.80
CA ALA A 195 -12.30 10.58 8.40
C ALA A 195 -12.27 10.66 9.95
N PRO A 196 -13.38 10.36 10.65
CA PRO A 196 -13.39 10.32 12.11
C PRO A 196 -12.54 9.17 12.65
N PRO A 197 -11.65 9.39 13.65
CA PRO A 197 -11.05 8.29 14.39
C PRO A 197 -12.10 7.64 15.30
N VAL A 198 -12.24 6.32 15.25
CA VAL A 198 -13.13 5.58 16.17
C VAL A 198 -12.41 5.38 17.49
N THR A 199 -12.81 6.10 18.53
CA THR A 199 -12.37 5.85 19.91
C THR A 199 -13.07 4.61 20.46
N LYS A 200 -12.43 3.44 20.40
CA LYS A 200 -12.70 2.37 21.37
C LYS A 200 -11.71 2.51 22.53
N LEU A 201 -12.10 3.29 23.55
CA LEU A 201 -11.43 3.26 24.85
C LEU A 201 -12.05 2.13 25.67
N SER A 202 -11.27 1.09 25.95
CA SER A 202 -11.47 0.24 27.13
C SER A 202 -10.19 0.33 27.96
N PRO A 203 -10.25 0.72 29.26
CA PRO A 203 -9.08 0.64 30.12
C PRO A 203 -8.71 -0.82 30.34
N CYS A 204 -7.44 -1.15 30.12
CA CYS A 204 -6.80 -2.32 30.70
C CYS A 204 -6.47 -2.00 32.16
N GLU A 205 -7.19 -2.59 33.10
CA GLU A 205 -6.74 -2.66 34.49
C GLU A 205 -5.89 -3.91 34.67
N ALA A 206 -4.61 -3.67 35.00
CA ALA A 206 -3.70 -4.69 35.49
C ALA A 206 -4.05 -5.06 36.94
N GLU A 207 -3.88 -6.34 37.23
CA GLU A 207 -4.13 -7.03 38.49
C GLU A 207 -3.27 -6.50 39.65
N VAL A 208 -3.86 -6.29 40.84
CA VAL A 208 -3.19 -6.45 42.14
C VAL A 208 -4.16 -7.05 43.17
N GLU A 209 -3.59 -7.92 43.99
CA GLU A 209 -4.16 -8.96 44.85
C GLU A 209 -5.00 -8.53 46.06
N VAL A 210 -5.76 -9.54 46.49
CA VAL A 210 -6.60 -9.75 47.68
C VAL A 210 -6.09 -9.11 48.98
N ASN A 211 -7.00 -8.48 49.73
CA ASN A 211 -6.97 -8.58 51.19
C ASN A 211 -8.39 -8.63 51.79
N VAL A 212 -8.59 -9.62 52.65
CA VAL A 212 -9.84 -10.00 53.33
C VAL A 212 -9.99 -9.15 54.58
N GLU A 213 -11.11 -8.42 54.76
CA GLU A 213 -11.71 -8.21 56.08
C GLU A 213 -13.24 -8.18 55.97
N GLU A 214 -13.84 -8.99 56.83
CA GLU A 214 -15.25 -9.29 57.03
C GLU A 214 -15.79 -8.36 58.14
N ASN A 215 -16.91 -7.66 57.95
CA ASN A 215 -17.95 -7.58 59.00
C ASN A 215 -19.27 -6.89 58.60
N THR A 216 -20.34 -7.60 58.94
CA THR A 216 -21.65 -7.17 59.47
C THR A 216 -22.62 -6.31 58.66
N GLU A 217 -23.65 -7.00 58.19
CA GLU A 217 -25.09 -6.74 58.34
C GLU A 217 -25.56 -5.35 58.81
N GLU A 218 -26.51 -4.75 58.07
CA GLU A 218 -27.85 -4.53 58.63
C GLU A 218 -28.92 -4.32 57.54
N ASN A 219 -30.07 -4.88 57.86
CA ASN A 219 -31.31 -5.06 57.11
C ASN A 219 -32.28 -3.90 57.40
N SER A 220 -33.07 -3.43 56.44
CA SER A 220 -34.51 -3.11 56.67
C SER A 220 -35.26 -2.70 55.40
N LEU A 221 -36.45 -3.31 55.30
CA LEU A 221 -37.46 -3.30 54.26
C LEU A 221 -38.50 -2.17 54.43
N LYS A 222 -39.37 -2.03 53.41
CA LYS A 222 -40.83 -1.75 53.40
C LYS A 222 -41.26 -0.49 52.61
N GLU A 223 -41.95 -0.64 51.47
CA GLU A 223 -43.43 -0.82 51.25
C GLU A 223 -44.18 0.51 51.51
N GLU A 224 -45.21 1.00 50.79
CA GLU A 224 -46.07 0.57 49.67
C GLU A 224 -47.05 1.74 49.32
N GLU A 225 -47.90 1.52 48.29
CA GLU A 225 -49.18 2.16 47.90
C GLU A 225 -49.19 3.50 47.11
N GLU A 226 -49.62 3.60 45.84
CA GLU A 226 -50.89 3.28 45.10
C GLU A 226 -52.03 4.33 45.16
N HIS A 227 -52.32 4.91 43.99
CA HIS A 227 -53.65 5.16 43.40
C HIS A 227 -53.40 5.68 41.97
N GLY A 228 -53.90 5.15 40.86
CA GLY A 228 -55.11 4.38 40.60
C GLY A 228 -55.94 5.17 39.58
N ASP A 229 -55.92 4.80 38.29
CA ASP A 229 -57.10 4.29 37.58
C ASP A 229 -56.81 3.98 36.09
N LEU A 230 -57.32 2.81 35.68
CA LEU A 230 -57.47 2.28 34.32
C LEU A 230 -58.94 2.63 33.89
N PRO A 231 -59.62 2.08 32.84
CA PRO A 231 -59.30 0.87 32.09
C PRO A 231 -59.60 0.81 30.57
N LYS A 232 -58.91 -0.17 29.94
CA LYS A 232 -59.41 -1.22 29.00
C LYS A 232 -59.85 -0.78 27.58
N LYS A 233 -59.66 -1.55 26.50
CA LYS A 233 -59.20 -2.93 26.26
C LYS A 233 -59.10 -3.15 24.74
N GLY A 234 -58.30 -4.13 24.31
CA GLY A 234 -58.77 -5.08 23.29
C GLY A 234 -57.83 -5.43 22.12
N GLU A 235 -56.80 -6.21 22.41
CA GLU A 235 -56.24 -7.26 21.53
C GLU A 235 -57.31 -8.36 21.23
N PRO A 236 -57.18 -9.28 20.24
CA PRO A 236 -55.95 -10.06 19.99
C PRO A 236 -55.65 -10.57 18.56
N SER A 237 -54.42 -11.07 18.43
CA SER A 237 -53.87 -11.86 17.32
C SER A 237 -54.62 -13.17 17.04
N ALA A 238 -54.63 -13.59 15.78
CA ALA A 238 -54.87 -14.97 15.37
C ALA A 238 -54.15 -15.28 14.03
N SER A 239 -53.33 -16.33 14.03
CA SER A 239 -52.83 -17.04 12.85
C SER A 239 -53.82 -18.14 12.45
N PRO A 240 -53.85 -18.59 11.18
CA PRO A 240 -53.54 -20.02 10.93
C PRO A 240 -52.80 -20.34 9.60
N SER A 241 -52.23 -21.55 9.59
CA SER A 241 -51.62 -22.39 8.54
C SER A 241 -52.47 -22.59 7.25
N SER A 242 -52.02 -23.08 6.07
CA SER A 242 -51.04 -24.12 5.68
C SER A 242 -50.72 -24.15 4.15
N SER A 243 -49.60 -24.80 3.81
CA SER A 243 -49.27 -25.69 2.64
C SER A 243 -49.01 -25.16 1.20
N ASP A 244 -47.73 -25.33 0.82
CA ASP A 244 -47.16 -25.97 -0.40
C ASP A 244 -46.56 -25.16 -1.59
N ASP A 245 -45.21 -25.19 -1.60
CA ASP A 245 -44.24 -25.53 -2.66
C ASP A 245 -43.99 -24.64 -3.91
N ASN A 246 -42.85 -23.91 -3.93
CA ASN A 246 -41.59 -24.40 -4.55
C ASN A 246 -40.49 -23.31 -4.72
N LYS A 247 -39.28 -23.65 -4.23
CA LYS A 247 -37.93 -23.45 -4.81
C LYS A 247 -37.38 -22.04 -5.11
N ALA A 248 -36.41 -21.59 -4.29
CA ALA A 248 -35.37 -20.65 -4.72
C ALA A 248 -34.05 -20.93 -3.99
N ALA A 249 -33.02 -21.23 -4.78
CA ALA A 249 -31.64 -21.43 -4.37
C ALA A 249 -30.89 -20.09 -4.28
N ALA A 250 -29.84 -20.11 -3.46
CA ALA A 250 -29.00 -19.00 -3.07
C ALA A 250 -27.95 -18.59 -4.12
N ASP A 251 -27.49 -17.36 -3.92
CA ASP A 251 -26.14 -16.79 -4.09
C ASP A 251 -25.43 -16.74 -5.45
N GLY A 252 -24.81 -15.56 -5.68
CA GLY A 252 -23.86 -15.30 -6.76
C GLY A 252 -23.85 -13.85 -7.21
N GLN A 253 -23.50 -12.91 -6.33
CA GLN A 253 -23.38 -11.49 -6.66
C GLN A 253 -22.06 -11.25 -7.42
N THR A 254 -22.19 -10.82 -8.67
CA THR A 254 -21.09 -10.65 -9.63
C THR A 254 -20.59 -9.21 -9.66
N SER A 255 -19.26 -9.07 -9.71
CA SER A 255 -18.52 -7.83 -9.92
C SER A 255 -18.85 -7.18 -11.25
N GLY A 256 -19.22 -5.90 -11.21
CA GLY A 256 -19.48 -5.08 -12.39
C GLY A 256 -18.35 -4.10 -12.69
N LYS A 257 -17.50 -4.46 -13.68
CA LYS A 257 -16.65 -3.53 -14.43
C LYS A 257 -17.45 -2.30 -14.87
N ARG A 258 -16.94 -1.08 -14.67
CA ARG A 258 -17.43 0.11 -15.37
C ARG A 258 -16.30 0.80 -16.12
N THR A 259 -16.54 0.93 -17.41
CA THR A 259 -15.67 1.42 -18.47
C THR A 259 -15.50 2.94 -18.43
N HIS A 260 -14.31 3.35 -18.87
CA HIS A 260 -13.88 4.71 -19.17
C HIS A 260 -14.84 5.39 -20.17
N GLY A 261 -15.34 6.58 -19.82
CA GLY A 261 -16.20 7.35 -20.71
C GLY A 261 -16.81 8.58 -20.06
N GLN A 262 -15.99 9.61 -19.79
CA GLN A 262 -16.39 11.02 -19.88
C GLN A 262 -15.15 11.92 -19.74
N MET A 263 -14.50 12.17 -20.87
CA MET A 263 -13.63 13.31 -21.08
C MET A 263 -14.29 14.17 -22.14
N GLU A 264 -14.88 15.28 -21.70
CA GLU A 264 -14.93 16.57 -22.40
C GLU A 264 -15.76 17.54 -21.56
N GLY A 265 -15.13 18.64 -21.12
CA GLY A 265 -15.77 19.62 -20.25
C GLY A 265 -14.83 20.71 -19.75
N SER A 266 -14.38 21.55 -20.70
CA SER A 266 -14.07 22.98 -20.55
C SER A 266 -12.93 23.41 -19.61
N ALA A 267 -11.84 23.88 -20.23
CA ALA A 267 -10.98 24.90 -19.64
C ALA A 267 -11.83 26.12 -19.26
N SER A 268 -11.72 26.57 -18.00
CA SER A 268 -12.24 27.86 -17.58
C SER A 268 -11.11 28.75 -17.09
N GLU A 269 -11.15 29.96 -17.64
CA GLU A 269 -10.27 31.09 -17.43
C GLU A 269 -10.28 31.59 -15.97
N GLY A 270 -9.28 32.41 -15.65
CA GLY A 270 -8.97 32.90 -14.29
C GLY A 270 -10.18 33.32 -13.45
N GLY A 271 -10.24 32.76 -12.23
CA GLY A 271 -11.25 33.09 -11.24
C GLY A 271 -11.18 34.54 -10.76
N PRO A 272 -12.31 35.11 -10.31
CA PRO A 272 -12.43 36.52 -9.97
C PRO A 272 -11.66 36.85 -8.68
N GLU A 273 -11.02 38.02 -8.66
CA GLU A 273 -10.62 38.69 -7.42
C GLU A 273 -11.90 38.99 -6.60
N GLY A 274 -12.25 38.09 -5.68
CA GLY A 274 -13.44 38.27 -4.84
C GLY A 274 -14.01 37.03 -4.14
N ALA A 275 -13.48 35.82 -4.35
CA ALA A 275 -13.86 34.66 -3.54
C ALA A 275 -13.12 34.71 -2.18
N GLY A 276 -13.87 34.69 -1.07
CA GLY A 276 -13.33 34.69 0.29
C GLY A 276 -12.34 33.55 0.55
N CYS A 277 -11.50 33.70 1.58
CA CYS A 277 -10.53 32.68 1.95
C CYS A 277 -11.24 31.47 2.61
N ARG A 278 -11.27 30.34 1.92
CA ARG A 278 -11.85 29.10 2.45
C ARG A 278 -11.23 28.65 3.78
N LEU A 279 -9.91 28.81 3.96
CA LEU A 279 -9.28 28.48 5.25
C LEU A 279 -9.86 29.32 6.39
N GLN A 280 -10.01 30.64 6.18
CA GLN A 280 -10.60 31.54 7.17
C GLN A 280 -12.08 31.22 7.43
N GLU A 281 -12.81 30.81 6.39
CA GLU A 281 -14.19 30.35 6.56
C GLU A 281 -14.28 29.12 7.48
N LEU A 282 -13.37 28.15 7.29
CA LEU A 282 -13.31 26.95 8.13
C LEU A 282 -12.84 27.29 9.56
N GLU A 283 -11.86 28.18 9.72
CA GLU A 283 -11.42 28.66 11.04
C GLU A 283 -12.57 29.31 11.82
N GLY A 284 -13.43 30.07 11.13
CA GLY A 284 -14.61 30.71 11.74
C GLY A 284 -15.69 29.72 12.21
N ARG A 285 -15.70 28.49 11.70
CA ARG A 285 -16.62 27.42 12.14
C ARG A 285 -16.14 26.72 13.41
N GLY A 286 -14.89 26.95 13.82
CA GLY A 286 -14.26 26.34 14.99
C GLY A 286 -13.87 24.86 14.78
N PRO A 287 -13.00 24.31 15.65
CA PRO A 287 -12.58 22.92 15.56
C PRO A 287 -13.76 21.99 15.90
N VAL A 288 -13.95 20.97 15.07
CA VAL A 288 -14.95 19.91 15.30
C VAL A 288 -14.36 18.76 16.14
N ARG A 289 -13.03 18.63 16.20
CA ARG A 289 -12.32 17.50 16.80
C ARG A 289 -11.05 17.94 17.55
N ALA A 290 -10.57 17.05 18.44
CA ALA A 290 -9.28 17.20 19.12
C ALA A 290 -8.10 17.11 18.11
N ARG A 291 -7.02 17.82 18.40
CA ARG A 291 -5.82 17.93 17.54
C ARG A 291 -4.73 16.99 18.02
N GLU A 292 -4.96 15.69 17.90
CA GLU A 292 -4.05 14.65 18.40
C GLU A 292 -3.94 13.52 17.38
N GLY A 293 -2.77 12.85 17.35
CA GLY A 293 -2.52 11.72 16.46
C GLY A 293 -2.28 12.07 14.99
N ALA A 294 -2.04 11.03 14.19
CA ALA A 294 -1.93 11.12 12.74
C ALA A 294 -3.30 11.38 12.10
N VAL A 295 -3.29 12.07 10.95
CA VAL A 295 -4.50 12.34 10.18
C VAL A 295 -4.41 11.63 8.84
N PHE A 296 -5.43 10.84 8.55
CA PHE A 296 -5.65 10.20 7.26
C PHE A 296 -6.61 11.04 6.43
N TRP A 297 -6.24 11.26 5.17
CA TRP A 297 -6.95 12.14 4.26
C TRP A 297 -7.73 11.36 3.22
N PRO A 298 -8.97 11.77 2.91
CA PRO A 298 -9.73 11.16 1.84
C PRO A 298 -9.13 11.53 0.47
N TYR A 299 -9.55 10.78 -0.54
CA TYR A 299 -9.19 11.08 -1.92
C TYR A 299 -9.59 12.52 -2.33
N PHE A 300 -8.74 13.15 -3.15
CA PHE A 300 -8.89 14.54 -3.63
C PHE A 300 -8.93 15.65 -2.55
N TRP A 301 -8.48 15.41 -1.32
CA TRP A 301 -8.47 16.45 -0.28
C TRP A 301 -7.60 17.67 -0.67
N ARG A 302 -6.52 17.47 -1.44
CA ARG A 302 -5.64 18.53 -1.96
C ARG A 302 -6.43 19.58 -2.75
N SER A 303 -7.33 19.15 -3.65
CA SER A 303 -8.25 20.04 -4.40
C SER A 303 -9.13 20.93 -3.52
N LYS A 304 -9.29 20.61 -2.23
CA LYS A 304 -10.08 21.39 -1.27
C LYS A 304 -9.28 22.47 -0.56
N LEU A 305 -7.96 22.49 -0.71
CA LEU A 305 -7.09 23.51 -0.14
C LEU A 305 -7.34 24.88 -0.79
N CYS A 306 -7.30 25.93 0.02
CA CYS A 306 -7.49 27.29 -0.45
C CYS A 306 -6.27 27.79 -1.24
N THR A 307 -6.51 28.36 -2.43
CA THR A 307 -5.44 28.82 -3.33
C THR A 307 -5.24 30.34 -3.33
N CYS A 308 -5.82 31.05 -2.36
CA CYS A 308 -5.63 32.50 -2.20
C CYS A 308 -4.17 32.84 -1.84
N VAL A 309 -3.78 34.11 -2.03
CA VAL A 309 -2.39 34.56 -1.84
C VAL A 309 -1.90 34.35 -0.40
N SER A 310 -2.74 34.59 0.60
CA SER A 310 -2.38 34.40 2.02
C SER A 310 -2.15 32.92 2.36
N CYS A 311 -3.04 32.01 1.92
CA CYS A 311 -2.89 30.57 2.11
C CYS A 311 -1.64 30.03 1.40
N LYS A 312 -1.39 30.43 0.15
CA LYS A 312 -0.18 30.05 -0.57
C LYS A 312 1.10 30.46 0.18
N ARG A 313 1.13 31.68 0.74
CA ARG A 313 2.25 32.14 1.59
C ARG A 313 2.40 31.28 2.84
N ALA A 314 1.30 30.91 3.50
CA ALA A 314 1.34 30.03 4.67
C ALA A 314 1.88 28.64 4.33
N TYR A 315 1.49 28.06 3.18
CA TYR A 315 1.99 26.75 2.74
C TYR A 315 3.49 26.78 2.44
N VAL A 316 3.97 27.85 1.78
CA VAL A 316 5.40 28.06 1.55
C VAL A 316 6.15 28.22 2.87
N ALA A 317 5.63 29.03 3.80
CA ALA A 317 6.25 29.25 5.11
C ALA A 317 6.35 27.96 5.95
N ALA A 318 5.35 27.08 5.85
CA ALA A 318 5.36 25.77 6.49
C ALA A 318 6.16 24.71 5.72
N GLY A 319 6.72 25.04 4.55
CA GLY A 319 7.51 24.11 3.74
C GLY A 319 6.70 23.01 3.05
N VAL A 320 5.39 23.22 2.86
CA VAL A 320 4.46 22.27 2.24
C VAL A 320 3.69 22.79 1.01
N PRO A 321 4.29 23.63 0.13
CA PRO A 321 3.59 24.11 -1.06
C PRO A 321 3.23 22.99 -2.05
N PHE A 322 3.92 21.84 -1.98
CA PHE A 322 3.66 20.66 -2.81
C PHE A 322 2.29 20.03 -2.56
N LEU A 323 1.64 20.33 -1.44
CA LEU A 323 0.26 19.87 -1.17
C LEU A 323 -0.77 20.42 -2.16
N LEU A 324 -0.41 21.44 -2.96
CA LEU A 324 -1.26 21.95 -4.03
C LEU A 324 -1.06 21.23 -5.37
N ASP A 325 -0.05 20.37 -5.49
CA ASP A 325 0.27 19.63 -6.71
C ASP A 325 -0.29 18.20 -6.61
N GLU A 326 -1.35 17.92 -7.35
CA GLU A 326 -1.96 16.57 -7.44
C GLU A 326 -1.04 15.56 -8.15
N SER A 327 0.02 15.99 -8.83
CA SER A 327 1.04 15.09 -9.40
C SER A 327 2.13 14.67 -8.41
N ASP A 328 2.12 15.23 -7.20
CA ASP A 328 3.12 14.97 -6.15
C ASP A 328 2.83 13.68 -5.35
N THR A 329 1.62 13.11 -5.49
CA THR A 329 1.18 12.00 -4.65
C THR A 329 1.97 10.72 -4.93
N VAL A 330 1.98 9.81 -3.95
CA VAL A 330 2.50 8.45 -4.15
C VAL A 330 1.76 7.77 -5.28
N LEU A 331 0.43 7.79 -5.23
CA LEU A 331 -0.41 7.19 -6.25
C LEU A 331 -0.15 7.74 -7.66
N ALA A 332 0.06 9.06 -7.81
CA ALA A 332 0.36 9.66 -9.10
C ALA A 332 1.71 9.19 -9.65
N TYR A 333 2.69 8.98 -8.77
CA TYR A 333 3.96 8.37 -9.13
C TYR A 333 3.78 6.90 -9.54
N GLU A 334 3.01 6.12 -8.78
CA GLU A 334 2.78 4.70 -9.05
C GLU A 334 2.04 4.47 -10.37
N ASN A 335 0.97 5.25 -10.61
CA ASN A 335 0.20 5.20 -11.84
C ASN A 335 1.05 5.57 -13.06
N ARG A 336 2.06 6.42 -12.91
CA ARG A 336 2.99 6.74 -13.99
C ARG A 336 3.86 5.55 -14.36
N GLY A 337 4.29 4.74 -13.39
CA GLY A 337 4.98 3.48 -13.64
C GLY A 337 4.09 2.47 -14.36
N LYS A 338 2.86 2.28 -13.86
CA LYS A 338 1.86 1.38 -14.47
C LYS A 338 1.51 1.76 -15.91
N ALA A 339 1.36 3.06 -16.20
CA ALA A 339 1.10 3.53 -17.57
C ALA A 339 2.27 3.26 -18.53
N GLN A 340 3.51 3.22 -18.03
CA GLN A 340 4.68 2.85 -18.83
C GLN A 340 4.72 1.34 -19.10
N GLN A 341 4.25 0.50 -18.17
CA GLN A 341 4.04 -0.94 -18.39
C GLN A 341 2.97 -1.25 -19.44
N GLU A 342 1.85 -0.51 -19.45
CA GLU A 342 0.82 -0.68 -20.50
C GLU A 342 1.39 -0.36 -21.91
N GLU A 343 2.44 0.47 -21.99
CA GLU A 343 3.17 0.79 -23.22
C GLU A 343 4.31 -0.22 -23.51
N GLU A 344 4.91 -0.79 -22.45
CA GLU A 344 5.93 -1.84 -22.45
C GLU A 344 5.38 -3.26 -22.25
N ASP A 345 4.18 -3.54 -22.76
CA ASP A 345 3.67 -4.91 -22.85
C ASP A 345 4.46 -5.66 -23.94
N LEU A 346 5.75 -5.90 -23.66
CA LEU A 346 6.78 -6.42 -24.56
C LEU A 346 6.41 -7.79 -25.08
N LEU A 347 5.66 -8.57 -24.28
CA LEU A 347 5.10 -9.84 -24.69
C LEU A 347 4.01 -9.65 -25.74
N MET A 348 3.07 -8.73 -25.53
CA MET A 348 2.01 -8.42 -26.51
C MET A 348 2.58 -7.72 -27.75
N SER A 349 3.57 -6.85 -27.60
CA SER A 349 4.32 -6.20 -28.68
C SER A 349 5.15 -7.23 -29.47
N ALA A 350 5.76 -8.22 -28.82
CA ALA A 350 6.47 -9.32 -29.47
C ALA A 350 5.50 -10.28 -30.19
N LEU A 351 4.35 -10.61 -29.60
CA LEU A 351 3.31 -11.41 -30.24
C LEU A 351 2.76 -10.69 -31.47
N ASN A 352 2.48 -9.38 -31.39
CA ASN A 352 2.02 -8.56 -32.52
C ASN A 352 3.04 -8.45 -33.67
N ARG A 353 4.32 -8.77 -33.45
CA ARG A 353 5.36 -8.85 -34.50
C ARG A 353 5.38 -10.19 -35.22
N LEU A 354 4.75 -11.22 -34.67
CA LEU A 354 4.63 -12.54 -35.30
C LEU A 354 3.48 -12.56 -36.30
N ASP A 355 3.50 -13.46 -37.27
CA ASP A 355 2.36 -13.63 -38.17
C ASP A 355 1.12 -14.15 -37.41
N HIS A 356 -0.08 -13.82 -37.88
CA HIS A 356 -1.34 -14.18 -37.23
C HIS A 356 -1.48 -15.69 -36.98
N VAL A 357 -0.91 -16.54 -37.85
CA VAL A 357 -0.89 -17.99 -37.63
C VAL A 357 -0.01 -18.37 -36.44
N GLN A 358 1.18 -17.76 -36.33
CA GLN A 358 2.12 -18.00 -35.23
C GLN A 358 1.59 -17.47 -33.89
N GLN A 359 0.91 -16.32 -33.92
CA GLN A 359 0.22 -15.78 -32.75
C GLN A 359 -0.84 -16.75 -32.24
N LEU A 360 -1.69 -17.26 -33.13
CA LEU A 360 -2.70 -18.25 -32.76
C LEU A 360 -2.07 -19.54 -32.23
N GLU A 361 -1.03 -20.06 -32.89
CA GLU A 361 -0.32 -21.27 -32.43
C GLU A 361 0.24 -21.09 -31.02
N ILE A 362 0.89 -19.96 -30.73
CA ILE A 362 1.43 -19.68 -29.39
C ILE A 362 0.31 -19.57 -28.36
N ILE A 363 -0.77 -18.86 -28.69
CA ILE A 363 -1.94 -18.72 -27.80
C ILE A 363 -2.59 -20.08 -27.53
N TYR A 364 -2.76 -20.92 -28.55
CA TYR A 364 -3.32 -22.26 -28.39
C TYR A 364 -2.40 -23.16 -27.57
N GLU A 365 -1.10 -23.19 -27.84
CA GLU A 365 -0.13 -24.00 -27.10
C GLU A 365 0.03 -23.56 -25.64
N TYR A 366 -0.04 -22.26 -25.38
CA TYR A 366 -0.04 -21.71 -24.03
C TYR A 366 -1.30 -22.12 -23.26
N ASN A 367 -2.48 -22.01 -23.88
CA ASN A 367 -3.73 -22.41 -23.25
C ASN A 367 -3.83 -23.93 -23.04
N ASP A 368 -3.30 -24.74 -23.97
CA ASP A 368 -3.19 -26.20 -23.83
C ASP A 368 -2.28 -26.55 -22.65
N MET A 369 -1.08 -25.96 -22.60
CA MET A 369 -0.14 -26.16 -21.48
C MET A 369 -0.73 -25.72 -20.14
N LYS A 370 -1.42 -24.57 -20.09
CA LYS A 370 -2.08 -24.05 -18.89
C LYS A 370 -3.17 -25.00 -18.40
N THR A 371 -3.98 -25.53 -19.32
CA THR A 371 -5.06 -26.48 -18.98
C THR A 371 -4.47 -27.80 -18.48
N GLU A 372 -3.46 -28.35 -19.15
CA GLU A 372 -2.81 -29.59 -18.72
C GLU A 372 -2.12 -29.46 -17.35
N LEU A 373 -1.46 -28.32 -17.10
CA LEU A 373 -0.81 -28.06 -15.82
C LEU A 373 -1.86 -27.92 -14.70
N LYS A 374 -2.96 -27.21 -14.97
CA LYS A 374 -4.07 -27.08 -14.03
C LYS A 374 -4.70 -28.43 -13.71
N ASP A 375 -5.00 -29.26 -14.72
CA ASP A 375 -5.57 -30.60 -14.54
C ASP A 375 -4.60 -31.54 -13.79
N TYR A 376 -3.29 -31.40 -14.04
CA TYR A 376 -2.28 -32.16 -13.32
C TYR A 376 -2.27 -31.81 -11.83
N LEU A 377 -2.25 -30.52 -11.49
CA LEU A 377 -2.21 -30.03 -10.11
C LEU A 377 -3.52 -30.24 -9.37
N GLN A 378 -4.66 -30.17 -10.08
CA GLN A 378 -5.99 -30.43 -9.53
C GLN A 378 -6.07 -31.83 -8.90
N ARG A 379 -5.37 -32.83 -9.44
CA ARG A 379 -5.32 -34.19 -8.86
C ARG A 379 -4.66 -34.21 -7.49
N PHE A 380 -3.64 -33.41 -7.27
CA PHE A 380 -2.98 -33.29 -5.97
C PHE A 380 -3.89 -32.60 -4.95
N ALA A 381 -4.64 -31.59 -5.39
CA ALA A 381 -5.65 -30.92 -4.56
C ALA A 381 -6.80 -31.88 -4.17
N GLU A 382 -7.29 -32.70 -5.10
CA GLU A 382 -8.34 -33.70 -4.85
C GLU A 382 -7.87 -34.85 -3.94
N GLU A 383 -6.60 -35.23 -4.04
CA GLU A 383 -5.97 -36.27 -3.22
C GLU A 383 -5.47 -35.75 -1.85
N GLY A 384 -5.53 -34.43 -1.61
CA GLY A 384 -5.03 -33.80 -0.38
C GLY A 384 -3.52 -33.95 -0.20
N ARG A 385 -2.76 -34.05 -1.30
CA ARG A 385 -1.32 -34.30 -1.31
C ARG A 385 -0.56 -33.03 -1.69
N ALA A 386 0.52 -32.74 -0.98
CA ALA A 386 1.46 -31.67 -1.33
C ALA A 386 2.22 -31.95 -2.64
N VAL A 387 2.43 -30.92 -3.46
CA VAL A 387 3.19 -31.01 -4.70
C VAL A 387 4.69 -30.86 -4.40
N SER A 388 5.50 -31.84 -4.80
CA SER A 388 6.96 -31.78 -4.63
C SER A 388 7.67 -31.20 -5.86
N PRO A 389 8.91 -30.69 -5.72
CA PRO A 389 9.73 -30.28 -6.87
C PRO A 389 9.96 -31.41 -7.89
N GLU A 390 9.99 -32.66 -7.45
CA GLU A 390 10.10 -33.85 -8.30
C GLU A 390 8.85 -34.04 -9.17
N ASP A 391 7.66 -33.76 -8.62
CA ASP A 391 6.38 -33.87 -9.35
C ASP A 391 6.33 -32.84 -10.50
N ILE A 392 6.75 -31.59 -10.24
CA ILE A 392 6.83 -30.54 -11.27
C ILE A 392 7.85 -30.90 -12.36
N ARG A 393 9.04 -31.39 -11.96
CA ARG A 393 10.05 -31.85 -12.94
C ARG A 393 9.52 -33.00 -13.80
N GLY A 394 8.82 -33.95 -13.19
CA GLY A 394 8.17 -35.06 -13.88
C GLY A 394 7.14 -34.59 -14.92
N PHE A 395 6.28 -33.63 -14.56
CA PHE A 395 5.31 -33.05 -15.47
C PHE A 395 5.99 -32.45 -16.72
N PHE A 396 7.01 -31.61 -16.53
CA PHE A 396 7.70 -30.97 -17.65
C PHE A 396 8.53 -31.96 -18.49
N GLU A 397 9.08 -33.00 -17.89
CA GLU A 397 9.73 -34.10 -18.62
C GLU A 397 8.74 -34.87 -19.48
N GLU A 398 7.55 -35.18 -18.95
CA GLU A 398 6.48 -35.84 -19.68
C GLU A 398 5.93 -34.96 -20.81
N LEU A 399 5.73 -33.67 -20.55
CA LEU A 399 5.31 -32.68 -21.55
C LEU A 399 6.33 -32.58 -22.70
N ARG A 400 7.63 -32.51 -22.39
CA ARG A 400 8.71 -32.51 -23.38
C ARG A 400 8.76 -33.82 -24.17
N ALA A 401 8.57 -34.96 -23.51
CA ALA A 401 8.53 -36.27 -24.16
C ALA A 401 7.33 -36.40 -25.11
N ARG A 402 6.15 -35.92 -24.70
CA ARG A 402 4.94 -35.88 -25.54
C ARG A 402 5.10 -34.95 -26.74
N LYS A 403 5.67 -33.75 -26.57
CA LYS A 403 5.98 -32.83 -27.68
C LYS A 403 6.97 -33.42 -28.68
N ARG A 404 8.04 -34.10 -28.23
CA ARG A 404 8.98 -34.80 -29.13
C ARG A 404 8.29 -35.87 -29.98
N ARG A 405 7.36 -36.64 -29.40
CA ARG A 405 6.60 -37.66 -30.14
C ARG A 405 5.63 -37.09 -31.18
N ARG A 406 5.08 -35.89 -30.95
CA ARG A 406 4.21 -35.20 -31.94
C ARG A 406 5.00 -34.66 -33.13
N VAL A 407 6.22 -34.18 -32.93
CA VAL A 407 7.07 -33.61 -34.00
C VAL A 407 7.68 -34.70 -34.90
N ASP A 408 8.00 -35.88 -34.36
CA ASP A 408 8.60 -37.00 -35.13
C ASP A 408 7.59 -37.75 -36.04
N GLY A 409 6.29 -37.54 -35.85
CA GLY A 409 5.22 -38.21 -36.63
C GLY A 409 4.87 -37.56 -37.97
N GLY A 410 5.55 -36.47 -38.35
CA GLY A 410 5.14 -35.55 -39.42
C GLY A 410 5.85 -35.67 -40.77
N GLN A 411 6.55 -36.76 -41.08
CA GLN A 411 7.09 -36.99 -42.44
C GLN A 411 6.14 -37.86 -43.27
N PHE A 412 5.08 -37.24 -43.80
CA PHE A 412 4.34 -37.79 -44.94
C PHE A 412 4.84 -37.09 -46.22
N TYR A 413 5.65 -37.81 -47.01
CA TYR A 413 5.93 -37.43 -48.39
C TYR A 413 4.64 -37.52 -49.21
N CYS A 414 4.33 -36.49 -50.00
CA CYS A 414 3.33 -36.57 -51.05
C CYS A 414 4.04 -36.68 -52.40
N SER A 415 3.80 -37.79 -53.12
CA SER A 415 4.14 -37.95 -54.54
C SER A 415 3.14 -37.22 -55.43
#